data_AF-A0A2P5CGB9-F1
#
_entry.id   AF-A0A2P5CGB9-F1
#
_cell.length_a   1.000
_cell.length_b   1.000
_cell.length_c   1.000
_cell.angle_alpha   90.00
_cell.angle_beta   90.00
_cell.angle_gamma   90.00
#
_symmetry.space_group_name_H-M   'P 1'
#
loop_
_entity.id
_entity.type
_entity.pdbx_description
1 polymer ?
#
loop_
_entity_poly.entity_id
_entity_poly.type
_entity_poly.pdbx_seq_one_letter_code
_entity_poly.pdbx_strand_id
1 'polypeptide(L)'
;MVSAASIPMALRSLNLVSRLSCMQTPALISRQITMDSKSVASQLKTSGLLRTQGLIGGKWVDSYDGETIKVYNPSTGEVIADVPCMGRRETNDAISSAFDAYKSWSKLTASERSKYLRKWYSCCSMIYCPSLLIPFSLSFFLL
;
A
#
# COMPACT_ATOMS: atom_id res chain seq x y z
N MET A 1 -0.79 56.03 -46.22
CA MET A 1 -2.13 55.99 -46.85
C MET A 1 -2.60 54.55 -46.66
N VAL A 2 -3.51 54.19 -45.76
CA VAL A 2 -4.90 54.62 -45.52
C VAL A 2 -5.20 54.46 -44.00
N SER A 3 -5.48 55.53 -43.26
CA SER A 3 -6.79 56.11 -42.88
C SER A 3 -7.57 55.35 -41.78
N ALA A 4 -8.07 56.14 -40.83
CA ALA A 4 -8.70 55.81 -39.56
C ALA A 4 -10.10 55.18 -39.65
N ALA A 5 -10.52 54.50 -38.58
CA ALA A 5 -11.93 54.44 -38.17
C ALA A 5 -12.06 54.11 -36.67
N SER A 6 -12.59 55.10 -35.95
CA SER A 6 -13.16 55.04 -34.60
C SER A 6 -14.41 54.15 -34.51
N ILE A 7 -14.56 53.42 -33.37
CA ILE A 7 -15.78 53.32 -32.49
C ILE A 7 -17.02 52.60 -33.12
N PRO A 8 -17.83 51.74 -32.41
CA PRO A 8 -18.29 51.92 -31.02
C PRO A 8 -18.38 50.71 -30.07
N MET A 9 -18.39 51.07 -28.78
CA MET A 9 -19.17 50.43 -27.72
C MET A 9 -20.62 50.18 -28.17
N ALA A 10 -21.00 48.91 -28.31
CA ALA A 10 -22.39 48.51 -28.27
C ALA A 10 -22.63 47.75 -26.96
N LEU A 11 -23.33 48.40 -26.04
CA LEU A 11 -24.09 47.79 -24.96
C LEU A 11 -24.93 46.63 -25.53
N ARG A 12 -24.85 45.44 -24.94
CA ARG A 12 -26.02 44.54 -24.96
C ARG A 12 -26.08 43.65 -23.73
N SER A 13 -26.99 44.08 -22.85
CA SER A 13 -27.80 43.31 -21.91
C SER A 13 -27.15 42.23 -21.05
N LEU A 14 -27.21 42.48 -19.74
CA LEU A 14 -27.39 41.52 -18.66
C LEU A 14 -28.07 40.23 -19.12
N ASN A 15 -27.30 39.14 -19.19
CA ASN A 15 -27.82 37.79 -19.05
C ASN A 15 -27.20 37.18 -17.80
N LEU A 16 -27.87 37.47 -16.69
CA LEU A 16 -27.71 36.82 -15.41
C LEU A 16 -28.23 35.37 -15.54
N VAL A 17 -27.36 34.47 -16.02
CA VAL A 17 -27.57 33.03 -15.87
C VAL A 17 -26.29 32.43 -15.29
N SER A 18 -26.17 32.65 -13.99
CA SER A 18 -25.46 31.81 -13.06
C SER A 18 -25.96 30.36 -13.16
N ARG A 19 -25.26 29.51 -13.91
CA ARG A 19 -25.34 28.05 -13.75
C ARG A 19 -23.96 27.43 -13.90
N LEU A 20 -23.30 27.30 -12.74
CA LEU A 20 -22.50 26.16 -12.33
C LEU A 20 -21.98 25.27 -13.47
N SER A 21 -20.88 25.68 -14.08
CA SER A 21 -19.99 24.76 -14.80
C SER A 21 -18.80 24.44 -13.90
N CYS A 22 -19.08 23.99 -12.67
CA CYS A 22 -18.08 23.28 -11.88
C CYS A 22 -18.29 21.80 -12.16
N MET A 23 -17.53 21.33 -13.14
CA MET A 23 -16.97 19.98 -13.23
C MET A 23 -17.98 18.84 -13.12
N GLN A 24 -18.17 18.15 -14.24
CA GLN A 24 -18.67 16.77 -14.28
C GLN A 24 -18.24 16.00 -13.02
N THR A 25 -19.22 15.54 -12.24
CA THR A 25 -18.99 14.47 -11.28
C THR A 25 -18.40 13.31 -12.07
N PRO A 26 -17.15 12.87 -11.80
CA PRO A 26 -16.71 11.62 -12.37
C PRO A 26 -17.70 10.57 -11.87
N ALA A 27 -18.25 9.84 -12.85
CA ALA A 27 -19.19 8.75 -12.65
C ALA A 27 -18.80 7.96 -11.40
N LEU A 28 -19.81 7.57 -10.63
CA LEU A 28 -19.67 6.59 -9.56
C LEU A 28 -18.80 5.45 -10.10
N ILE A 29 -17.52 5.45 -9.71
CA ILE A 29 -16.68 4.28 -9.76
C ILE A 29 -17.33 3.40 -8.71
N SER A 30 -18.36 2.67 -9.11
CA SER A 30 -18.71 1.42 -8.47
C SER A 30 -17.39 0.68 -8.47
N ARG A 31 -16.72 0.65 -7.31
CA ARG A 31 -15.68 -0.33 -7.07
C ARG A 31 -16.38 -1.65 -7.25
N GLN A 32 -16.34 -2.20 -8.46
CA GLN A 32 -16.59 -3.60 -8.68
C GLN A 32 -15.48 -4.31 -7.92
N ILE A 33 -15.77 -4.62 -6.66
CA ILE A 33 -15.04 -5.62 -5.90
C ILE A 33 -15.39 -6.93 -6.61
N THR A 34 -14.70 -7.21 -7.71
CA THR A 34 -14.69 -8.55 -8.27
C THR A 34 -13.92 -9.40 -7.27
N MET A 35 -14.65 -10.22 -6.51
CA MET A 35 -14.09 -11.12 -5.52
C MET A 35 -13.55 -12.39 -6.21
N ASP A 36 -12.55 -12.23 -7.06
CA ASP A 36 -11.80 -13.38 -7.58
C ASP A 36 -10.45 -13.48 -6.86
N SER A 37 -10.38 -14.40 -5.89
CA SER A 37 -9.17 -14.66 -5.12
C SER A 37 -7.98 -15.14 -5.96
N LYS A 38 -8.23 -15.81 -7.09
CA LYS A 38 -7.17 -16.31 -7.97
C LYS A 38 -6.39 -15.16 -8.60
N SER A 39 -7.12 -14.13 -9.03
CA SER A 39 -6.52 -12.92 -9.60
C SER A 39 -5.60 -12.21 -8.58
N VAL A 40 -6.07 -12.02 -7.34
CA VAL A 40 -5.29 -11.33 -6.29
C VAL A 40 -4.05 -12.12 -5.88
N ALA A 41 -4.16 -13.44 -5.69
CA ALA A 41 -3.03 -14.28 -5.33
C ALA A 41 -1.91 -14.24 -6.39
N SER A 42 -2.28 -14.19 -7.67
CA SER A 42 -1.31 -14.07 -8.77
C SER A 42 -0.58 -12.72 -8.77
N GLN A 43 -1.29 -11.63 -8.49
CA GLN A 43 -0.69 -10.29 -8.38
C GLN A 43 0.28 -10.18 -7.21
N LEU A 44 -0.05 -10.77 -6.06
CA LEU A 44 0.82 -10.78 -4.87
C LEU A 44 2.06 -11.67 -5.03
N LYS A 45 1.99 -12.70 -5.89
CA LYS A 45 3.17 -13.49 -6.29
C LYS A 45 4.12 -12.65 -7.12
N THR A 46 3.60 -11.88 -8.09
CA THR A 46 4.40 -11.00 -8.95
C THR A 46 5.07 -9.88 -8.17
N SER A 47 4.40 -9.32 -7.17
CA SER A 47 5.00 -8.31 -6.27
C SER A 47 5.99 -8.90 -5.25
N GLY A 48 6.10 -10.24 -5.16
CA GLY A 48 6.99 -10.94 -4.25
C GLY A 48 6.59 -10.87 -2.77
N LEU A 49 5.43 -10.27 -2.47
CA LEU A 49 4.89 -10.10 -1.12
C LEU A 49 4.26 -11.39 -0.59
N LEU A 50 3.69 -12.21 -1.47
CA LEU A 50 3.21 -13.54 -1.09
C LEU A 50 4.39 -14.47 -0.84
N ARG A 51 4.60 -14.85 0.42
CA ARG A 51 5.61 -15.84 0.83
C ARG A 51 4.93 -17.02 1.51
N THR A 52 5.34 -18.22 1.12
CA THR A 52 4.82 -19.49 1.62
C THR A 52 5.72 -20.15 2.64
N GLN A 53 6.93 -19.62 2.88
CA GLN A 53 7.90 -20.16 3.83
C GLN A 53 7.81 -19.44 5.17
N GLY A 54 8.25 -20.07 6.25
CA GLY A 54 8.36 -19.39 7.55
C GLY A 54 9.69 -18.67 7.70
N LEU A 55 9.74 -17.63 8.54
CA LEU A 55 10.92 -16.82 8.78
C LEU A 55 11.55 -17.18 10.14
N ILE A 56 12.71 -17.84 10.13
CA ILE A 56 13.46 -18.25 11.32
C ILE A 56 14.86 -17.64 11.27
N GLY A 57 15.23 -16.85 12.27
CA GLY A 57 16.56 -16.24 12.35
C GLY A 57 16.93 -15.35 11.15
N GLY A 58 15.93 -14.76 10.48
CA GLY A 58 16.14 -13.96 9.27
C GLY A 58 16.25 -14.76 7.97
N LYS A 59 16.07 -16.08 8.01
CA LYS A 59 16.07 -16.97 6.84
C LYS A 59 14.67 -17.50 6.56
N TRP A 60 14.33 -17.66 5.30
CA TRP A 60 13.11 -18.34 4.87
C TRP A 60 13.36 -19.85 4.86
N VAL A 61 12.54 -20.59 5.59
CA VAL A 61 12.73 -22.02 5.87
C VAL A 61 11.40 -22.76 5.70
N ASP A 62 11.48 -23.96 5.12
CA ASP A 62 10.39 -24.91 5.01
C ASP A 62 10.31 -25.81 6.26
N SER A 63 9.21 -26.55 6.45
CA SER A 63 9.10 -27.52 7.56
C SER A 63 10.16 -28.61 7.41
N TYR A 64 10.82 -29.00 8.51
CA TYR A 64 11.77 -30.10 8.51
C TYR A 64 11.12 -31.43 8.14
N ASP A 65 9.85 -31.60 8.54
CA ASP A 65 9.06 -32.81 8.26
C ASP A 65 8.33 -32.72 6.90
N GLY A 66 8.44 -31.58 6.20
CA GLY A 66 7.81 -31.34 4.90
C GLY A 66 6.29 -31.18 4.93
N GLU A 67 5.69 -31.18 6.13
CA GLU A 67 4.24 -31.02 6.29
C GLU A 67 3.81 -29.57 6.01
N THR A 68 2.67 -29.40 5.35
CA THR A 68 2.13 -28.09 4.97
C THR A 68 0.64 -27.96 5.28
N ILE A 69 0.22 -26.77 5.70
CA ILE A 69 -1.15 -26.39 5.99
C ILE A 69 -1.69 -25.56 4.83
N LYS A 70 -2.87 -25.93 4.33
CA LYS A 70 -3.55 -25.20 3.26
C LYS A 70 -4.30 -23.99 3.82
N VAL A 71 -4.10 -22.82 3.24
CA VAL A 71 -4.85 -21.59 3.57
C VAL A 71 -5.98 -21.41 2.58
N TYR A 72 -7.22 -21.35 3.08
CA TYR A 72 -8.43 -21.25 2.26
C TYR A 72 -9.00 -19.83 2.25
N ASN A 73 -9.61 -19.45 1.12
CA ASN A 73 -10.44 -18.25 1.05
C ASN A 73 -11.77 -18.52 1.78
N PRO A 74 -12.14 -17.75 2.83
CA PRO A 74 -13.38 -17.97 3.57
C PRO A 74 -14.65 -17.75 2.74
N SER A 75 -14.58 -16.99 1.65
CA SER A 75 -15.75 -16.68 0.81
C SER A 75 -16.01 -17.72 -0.29
N THR A 76 -14.97 -18.39 -0.80
CA THR A 76 -15.08 -19.32 -1.94
C THR A 76 -14.66 -20.74 -1.61
N GLY A 77 -13.96 -20.96 -0.50
CA GLY A 77 -13.38 -22.25 -0.12
C GLY A 77 -12.16 -22.66 -0.95
N GLU A 78 -11.69 -21.82 -1.87
CA GLU A 78 -10.52 -22.13 -2.70
C GLU A 78 -9.20 -22.00 -1.91
N VAL A 79 -8.21 -22.83 -2.26
CA VAL A 79 -6.86 -22.76 -1.67
C VAL A 79 -6.10 -21.56 -2.24
N ILE A 80 -5.61 -20.69 -1.36
CA ILE A 80 -4.80 -19.51 -1.71
C ILE A 80 -3.31 -19.88 -1.78
N ALA A 81 -2.82 -20.56 -0.74
CA ALA A 81 -1.42 -20.93 -0.56
C ALA A 81 -1.26 -22.10 0.42
N ASP A 82 -0.14 -22.81 0.30
CA ASP A 82 0.30 -23.81 1.27
C ASP A 82 1.43 -23.20 2.11
N VAL A 83 1.35 -23.30 3.44
CA VAL A 83 2.36 -22.80 4.40
C VAL A 83 2.94 -23.95 5.21
N PRO A 84 4.21 -23.95 5.63
CA PRO A 84 4.81 -25.05 6.37
C PRO A 84 4.14 -25.23 7.73
N CYS A 85 3.83 -26.47 8.08
CA CYS A 85 3.46 -26.87 9.43
C CYS A 85 4.74 -26.93 10.26
N MET A 86 4.98 -25.92 11.08
CA MET A 86 6.18 -25.86 11.92
C MET A 86 5.95 -26.60 13.25
N GLY A 87 6.83 -27.56 13.53
CA GLY A 87 6.77 -28.38 14.73
C GLY A 87 7.68 -27.88 15.84
N ARG A 88 7.99 -28.80 16.77
CA ARG A 88 8.82 -28.52 17.95
C ARG A 88 10.25 -28.10 17.57
N ARG A 89 10.83 -28.68 16.51
CA ARG A 89 12.23 -28.47 16.13
C ARG A 89 12.44 -27.05 15.61
N GLU A 90 11.62 -26.64 14.65
CA GLU A 90 11.58 -25.30 14.08
C GLU A 90 11.32 -24.25 15.16
N THR A 91 10.40 -24.55 16.08
CA THR A 91 10.08 -23.67 17.21
C THR A 91 11.31 -23.49 18.12
N ASN A 92 12.05 -24.56 18.43
CA ASN A 92 13.27 -24.47 19.23
C ASN A 92 14.35 -23.64 18.51
N ASP A 93 14.52 -23.82 17.20
CA ASP A 93 15.47 -23.04 16.40
C ASP A 93 15.09 -21.55 16.35
N ALA A 94 13.79 -21.24 16.26
CA ALA A 94 13.26 -19.89 16.33
C ALA A 94 13.51 -19.25 17.70
N ILE A 95 13.30 -20.00 18.79
CA ILE A 95 13.59 -19.54 20.16
C ILE A 95 15.09 -19.25 20.32
N SER A 96 15.96 -20.17 19.90
CA SER A 96 17.41 -19.97 19.98
C SER A 96 17.85 -18.75 19.18
N SER A 97 17.36 -18.61 17.95
CA SER A 97 17.67 -17.47 17.09
C SER A 97 17.19 -16.14 17.68
N ALA A 98 15.99 -16.12 18.27
CA ALA A 98 15.45 -14.94 18.95
C ALA A 98 16.28 -14.57 20.19
N PHE A 99 16.72 -15.56 20.97
CA PHE A 99 17.57 -15.34 22.14
C PHE A 99 18.92 -14.72 21.76
N ASP A 100 19.54 -15.18 20.68
CA ASP A 100 20.79 -14.62 20.19
C ASP A 100 20.62 -13.20 19.64
N ALA A 101 19.55 -12.96 18.86
CA ALA A 101 19.21 -11.62 18.38
C ALA A 101 18.89 -10.63 19.52
N TYR A 102 18.29 -11.11 20.61
CA TYR A 102 17.98 -10.29 21.78
C TYR A 102 19.23 -9.69 22.44
N LYS A 103 20.35 -10.41 22.45
CA LYS A 103 21.61 -9.93 23.08
C LYS A 103 22.14 -8.64 22.45
N SER A 104 21.98 -8.47 21.14
CA SER A 104 22.35 -7.24 20.44
C SER A 104 21.22 -6.22 20.44
N TRP A 105 19.98 -6.65 20.22
CA TRP A 105 18.81 -5.76 20.17
C TRP A 105 18.53 -5.03 21.49
N SER A 106 18.72 -5.71 22.63
CA SER A 106 18.50 -5.15 23.97
C SER A 106 19.48 -4.03 24.33
N LYS A 107 20.67 -4.01 23.72
CA LYS A 107 21.69 -2.98 23.95
C LYS A 107 21.41 -1.68 23.21
N LEU A 108 20.48 -1.69 22.24
CA LEU A 108 20.13 -0.51 21.45
C LEU A 108 19.35 0.50 22.28
N THR A 109 19.61 1.77 22.02
CA THR A 109 18.85 2.87 22.63
C THR A 109 17.41 2.94 22.11
N ALA A 110 16.53 3.62 22.85
CA ALA A 110 15.15 3.84 22.39
C ALA A 110 15.08 4.57 21.05
N SER A 111 15.99 5.54 20.82
CA SER A 111 16.06 6.30 19.56
C SER A 111 16.39 5.39 18.37
N GLU A 112 17.38 4.50 18.49
CA GLU A 112 17.76 3.56 17.43
C GLU A 112 16.62 2.58 17.12
N ARG A 113 16.00 1.98 18.14
CA ARG A 113 14.84 1.10 17.96
C ARG A 113 13.69 1.80 17.23
N SER A 114 13.45 3.08 17.54
CA SER A 114 12.41 3.87 16.88
C SER A 114 12.64 4.04 15.38
N LYS A 115 13.90 4.14 14.93
CA LYS A 115 14.24 4.26 13.50
C LYS A 115 13.84 3.00 12.74
N TYR A 116 14.13 1.81 13.28
CA TYR A 116 13.76 0.55 12.66
C TYR A 116 12.23 0.39 12.56
N LEU A 117 11.50 0.71 13.64
CA LEU A 117 10.03 0.63 13.66
C LEU A 117 9.38 1.63 12.69
N ARG A 118 9.90 2.85 12.59
CA ARG A 118 9.41 3.85 11.61
C ARG A 118 9.65 3.40 10.18
N LYS A 119 10.79 2.78 9.89
CA LYS A 119 11.07 2.20 8.57
C LYS A 119 10.08 1.09 8.23
N TRP A 120 9.80 0.21 9.18
CA TRP A 120 8.80 -0.85 9.00
C TRP A 120 7.40 -0.27 8.75
N TYR A 121 6.99 0.73 9.53
CA TYR A 121 5.73 1.46 9.32
C TYR A 121 5.65 2.08 7.92
N SER A 122 6.71 2.76 7.47
CA SER A 122 6.76 3.37 6.13
C SER A 122 6.59 2.32 5.03
N CYS A 123 7.27 1.16 5.13
CA CYS A 123 7.09 0.06 4.18
C CYS A 123 5.66 -0.46 4.14
N CYS A 124 5.02 -0.68 5.30
CA CYS A 124 3.63 -1.12 5.37
C CYS A 124 2.66 -0.05 4.83
N SER A 125 2.86 1.22 5.18
CA SER A 125 1.98 2.32 4.73
C SER A 125 2.08 2.57 3.23
N MET A 126 3.25 2.31 2.62
CA MET A 126 3.45 2.51 1.18
C MET A 126 2.70 1.46 0.35
N ILE A 127 2.38 0.29 0.93
CA ILE A 127 1.54 -0.74 0.28
C ILE A 127 0.07 -0.28 0.19
N TYR A 128 -0.39 0.61 1.09
CA TYR A 128 -1.79 1.06 1.14
C TYR A 128 -2.07 2.39 0.42
N CYS A 129 -1.06 3.06 -0.14
CA CYS A 129 -1.23 4.43 -0.64
C CYS A 129 -0.70 4.64 -2.06
N PRO A 130 -1.41 4.18 -3.11
CA PRO A 130 -1.11 4.58 -4.48
C PRO A 130 -1.69 5.97 -4.83
N SER A 131 -2.50 6.60 -3.97
CA SER A 131 -3.31 7.77 -4.33
C SER A 131 -3.18 9.00 -3.43
N LEU A 132 -2.26 9.02 -2.46
CA LEU A 132 -1.99 10.22 -1.65
C LEU A 132 -0.53 10.66 -1.75
N LEU A 133 -0.03 10.77 -2.98
CA LEU A 133 1.07 11.68 -3.29
C LEU A 133 0.50 12.89 -4.04
N ILE A 134 -0.46 13.56 -3.42
CA ILE A 134 -0.69 14.97 -3.72
C ILE A 134 0.52 15.68 -3.13
N PRO A 135 1.36 16.36 -3.91
CA PRO A 135 2.40 17.17 -3.33
C PRO A 135 1.68 18.19 -2.44
N PHE A 136 1.89 18.10 -1.12
CA PHE A 136 1.77 19.25 -0.25
C PHE A 136 2.87 20.22 -0.71
N SER A 137 2.62 20.88 -1.85
CA SER A 137 3.28 22.10 -2.25
C SER A 137 2.97 23.07 -1.14
N LEU A 138 3.99 23.33 -0.33
CA LEU A 138 4.05 24.33 0.70
C LEU A 138 3.80 25.71 0.03
N SER A 139 2.55 26.03 -0.29
CA SER A 139 2.08 27.42 -0.31
C SER A 139 1.90 27.87 1.13
N PHE A 140 2.99 27.87 1.89
CA PHE A 140 3.07 28.52 3.20
C PHE A 140 4.54 28.71 3.61
N PHE A 141 5.27 29.51 2.82
CA PHE A 141 6.36 30.31 3.37
C PHE A 141 6.35 31.66 2.66
N LEU A 142 6.13 32.71 3.44
CA LEU A 142 5.97 34.11 3.08
C LEU A 142 7.04 34.64 2.10
N LEU A 143 6.61 35.28 0.99
CA LEU A 143 6.75 36.73 0.74
C LEU A 143 5.90 37.14 -0.49
#